data_AF-A0A354ISA2-F1
#
_entry.id   AF-A0A354ISA2-F1
#
_cell.length_a   1.000
_cell.length_b   1.000
_cell.length_c   1.000
_cell.angle_alpha   90.00
_cell.angle_beta   90.00
_cell.angle_gamma   90.00
#
_symmetry.space_group_name_H-M   'P 1'
#
loop_
_entity.id
_entity.type
_entity.pdbx_description
1 polymer ?
#
loop_
_entity_poly.entity_id
_entity_poly.type
_entity_poly.pdbx_seq_one_letter_code
_entity_poly.pdbx_strand_id
1 'polypeptide(L)' 'MLNLKDTSLLRQQAYIDGAWCDALEGATVDVINPATGEKLGTVP' A
#
# COMPACT_ATOMS: atom_id res chain seq x y z
N MET A 1 10.24 0.34 9.47
CA MET A 1 9.38 -0.86 9.23
C MET A 1 8.27 -0.83 10.27
N LEU A 2 7.00 -0.82 9.84
CA LEU A 2 5.85 -0.71 10.74
C LEU A 2 5.78 -1.93 11.67
N ASN A 3 5.65 -1.70 12.98
CA ASN A 3 5.56 -2.76 13.97
C ASN A 3 4.11 -3.27 14.09
N LEU A 4 3.68 -4.06 13.11
CA LEU A 4 2.35 -4.66 13.07
C LEU A 4 2.37 -6.07 13.66
N LYS A 5 1.33 -6.42 14.43
CA LYS A 5 1.13 -7.80 14.91
C LYS A 5 0.85 -8.77 13.78
N ASP A 6 0.14 -8.29 12.75
CA ASP A 6 -0.12 -9.00 11.51
C ASP A 6 0.28 -8.10 10.35
N THR A 7 1.37 -8.45 9.68
CA THR A 7 1.92 -7.68 8.56
C THR A 7 1.09 -7.83 7.29
N SER A 8 0.22 -8.85 7.20
CA SER A 8 -0.64 -9.08 6.03
C SER A 8 -1.78 -8.09 5.92
N LEU A 9 -2.05 -7.31 6.98
CA LEU A 9 -3.10 -6.27 6.97
C LEU A 9 -2.63 -5.00 6.25
N LEU A 10 -1.32 -4.78 6.13
CA LEU A 10 -0.80 -3.71 5.28
C LEU A 10 -0.85 -4.18 3.83
N ARG A 11 -1.75 -3.58 3.04
CA ARG A 11 -1.93 -3.89 1.63
C ARG A 11 -1.46 -2.72 0.77
N GLN A 12 -0.85 -3.07 -0.35
CA GLN A 12 -0.32 -2.15 -1.35
C GLN A 12 -0.95 -2.43 -2.73
N GLN A 13 -2.21 -2.89 -2.70
CA GLN A 13 -2.99 -3.34 -3.86
C GLN A 13 -4.45 -2.92 -3.66
N ALA A 14 -5.19 -2.71 -4.75
CA ALA A 14 -6.63 -2.46 -4.70
C ALA A 14 -7.40 -3.78 -4.57
N TYR A 15 -8.54 -3.77 -3.88
CA TYR A 15 -9.43 -4.94 -3.83
C TYR A 15 -10.62 -4.74 -4.77
N ILE A 16 -10.63 -5.46 -5.89
CA ILE A 16 -11.61 -5.31 -6.97
C ILE A 16 -12.13 -6.69 -7.35
N ASP A 17 -13.45 -6.86 -7.32
CA ASP A 17 -14.13 -8.10 -7.70
C ASP A 17 -13.59 -9.37 -6.99
N GLY A 18 -13.33 -9.24 -5.69
CA GLY A 18 -12.84 -10.37 -4.88
C GLY A 18 -11.34 -10.64 -4.98
N ALA A 19 -10.61 -9.88 -5.81
CA ALA A 19 -9.18 -10.05 -6.04
C ALA A 19 -8.36 -8.84 -5.59
N TRP A 20 -7.13 -9.09 -5.15
CA TRP A 20 -6.13 -8.05 -4.94
C TRP A 20 -5.38 -7.79 -6.26
N CYS A 21 -5.41 -6.55 -6.72
CA CYS A 21 -4.97 -6.16 -8.05
C CYS A 21 -4.02 -4.97 -8.00
N ASP A 22 -3.07 -4.96 -8.94
CA ASP A 22 -2.25 -3.80 -9.26
C ASP A 22 -2.88 -2.99 -10.41
N ALA A 23 -2.36 -1.79 -10.68
CA ALA A 23 -2.74 -1.01 -11.85
C ALA A 23 -2.27 -1.73 -13.12
N LEU A 24 -3.02 -1.58 -14.22
CA LEU A 24 -2.74 -2.27 -15.48
C LEU A 24 -1.30 -2.02 -16.00
N GLU A 25 -0.80 -0.80 -15.86
CA GLU A 25 0.56 -0.41 -16.26
C GLU A 25 1.54 -0.37 -15.08
N GLY A 26 1.15 -0.88 -13.90
CA GLY A 26 1.97 -0.86 -12.69
C GLY A 26 2.19 0.52 -12.07
N ALA A 27 1.40 1.53 -12.48
CA ALA A 27 1.41 2.85 -11.87
C ALA A 27 1.06 2.77 -10.38
N THR A 28 1.74 3.56 -9.55
CA THR A 28 1.50 3.62 -8.12
C THR A 28 1.64 5.04 -7.59
N VAL A 29 1.04 5.27 -6.42
CA VAL A 29 1.15 6.51 -5.65
C VAL A 29 1.81 6.22 -4.31
N ASP A 30 2.74 7.08 -3.91
CA ASP A 30 3.43 6.97 -2.63
C ASP A 30 2.52 7.38 -1.47
N VAL A 31 2.48 6.55 -0.43
CA VAL A 31 1.80 6.87 0.84
C VAL A 31 2.84 7.39 1.81
N ILE A 32 2.72 8.68 2.16
CA ILE A 32 3.69 9.40 2.99
C ILE A 32 3.07 9.70 4.36
N ASN A 33 3.83 9.43 5.43
CA ASN A 33 3.47 9.88 6.77
C ASN A 33 3.65 11.41 6.87
N PRO A 34 2.58 12.21 7.05
CA PRO A 34 2.69 13.67 7.06
C PRO A 34 3.44 14.22 8.28
N ALA A 35 3.60 13.45 9.35
CA ALA A 35 4.30 13.90 10.56
C ALA A 35 5.82 13.78 10.45
N THR A 36 6.32 12.84 9.64
CA THR A 36 7.75 12.49 9.57
C THR A 36 8.33 12.58 8.15
N GLY A 37 7.48 12.58 7.12
CA GLY A 37 7.89 12.46 5.72
C GLY A 37 8.30 11.04 5.31
N GLU A 38 8.18 10.05 6.21
CA GLU A 38 8.53 8.66 5.90
C GLU A 38 7.57 8.08 4.83
N LYS A 39 8.12 7.41 3.82
CA LYS A 39 7.35 6.59 2.88
C LYS A 39 6.91 5.30 3.55
N LEU A 40 5.61 5.14 3.71
CA LEU A 40 5.01 3.96 4.35
C LEU A 40 4.81 2.80 3.36
N GLY A 41 4.61 3.11 2.09
CA GLY A 41 4.36 2.14 1.03
C GLY A 41 3.85 2.81 -0.24
N THR A 42 3.26 2.01 -1.13
CA THR A 42 2.63 2.46 -2.36
C THR A 42 1.25 1.84 -2.54
N VAL A 43 0.38 2.49 -3.31
CA VAL A 43 -0.92 1.91 -3.73
C VAL A 43 -1.13 2.12 -5.24
N PRO A 44 -1.81 1.19 -5.93
CA PRO A 44 -2.22 1.37 -7.32
C PRO A 44 -3.28 2.45 -7.51
#